data_AF-A0A7I4YHZ7-F1
#
_entry.id   AF-A0A7I4YHZ7-F1
#
_cell.length_a   1.000
_cell.length_b   1.000
_cell.length_c   1.000
_cell.angle_alpha   90.00
_cell.angle_beta   90.00
_cell.angle_gamma   90.00
#
_symmetry.space_group_name_H-M   'P 1'
#
loop_
_entity.id
_entity.type
_entity.pdbx_description
1 polymer ?
#
loop_
_entity_poly.entity_id
_entity_poly.type
_entity_poly.pdbx_seq_one_letter_code
_entity_poly.pdbx_strand_id
1 'polypeptide(L)' 'MLLYVFFVALLLSAFTQQAVVKEVKEVCEDRSRACKGYKENGYCDSTDEDKILLMKANCKKTCGLCSK' A
#
# COMPACT_ATOMS: atom_id res chain seq x y z
N MET A 1 6.10 4.61 47.44
CA MET A 1 5.73 3.66 46.36
C MET A 1 4.72 4.26 45.39
N LEU A 2 3.61 4.85 45.85
CA LEU A 2 2.63 5.53 44.97
C LEU A 2 3.27 6.61 44.07
N LEU A 3 4.09 7.50 44.66
CA LEU A 3 4.78 8.57 43.92
C LEU A 3 5.75 8.02 42.85
N TYR A 4 6.42 6.89 43.12
CA TYR A 4 7.31 6.24 42.14
C TYR A 4 6.54 5.69 40.94
N VAL A 5 5.37 5.10 41.19
CA VAL A 5 4.46 4.61 40.13
C VAL A 5 3.97 5.77 39.26
N PHE A 6 3.64 6.92 39.85
CA PHE A 6 3.26 8.12 39.11
C PHE A 6 4.41 8.65 38.23
N PHE A 7 5.64 8.71 38.76
CA PHE A 7 6.81 9.12 37.99
C PHE A 7 7.11 8.18 36.83
N VAL A 8 7.02 6.86 37.02
CA VAL A 8 7.23 5.87 35.95
C VAL A 8 6.16 5.98 34.87
N ALA A 9 4.89 6.19 35.23
CA ALA A 9 3.81 6.38 34.26
C ALA A 9 4.01 7.64 33.40
N LEU A 10 4.45 8.75 34.01
CA LEU A 10 4.75 9.99 33.30
C LEU A 10 5.93 9.82 32.32
N LEU A 11 6.98 9.12 32.74
CA LEU A 11 8.13 8.84 31.87
C LEU A 11 7.76 7.92 30.70
N LEU A 12 7.00 6.84 30.94
CA LEU A 12 6.52 5.97 29.86
C LEU A 12 5.66 6.72 28.85
N SER A 13 4.80 7.66 29.30
CA SER A 13 4.00 8.49 28.40
C SER A 13 4.85 9.43 27.54
N ALA A 14 5.99 9.93 28.06
CA ALA A 14 6.92 10.78 27.32
C ALA A 14 7.65 10.03 26.19
N PHE A 15 7.86 8.71 26.32
CA PHE A 15 8.55 7.88 25.31
C PHE A 15 7.63 7.29 24.23
N THR A 16 6.31 7.48 24.29
CA THR A 16 5.35 6.86 23.34
C THR A 16 4.99 7.73 22.13
N GLN A 17 5.55 8.93 21.99
CA GLN A 17 5.20 9.82 20.89
C GLN A 17 6.11 9.62 19.68
N GLN A 18 5.66 8.77 18.75
CA GLN A 18 5.69 8.95 17.27
C GLN A 18 5.85 7.60 16.55
N ALA A 19 4.80 6.77 16.62
CA ALA A 19 4.48 5.90 15.51
C ALA A 19 3.08 6.30 15.02
N VAL A 20 2.98 7.46 14.36
CA VAL A 20 1.79 7.75 13.55
C VAL A 20 1.81 6.72 12.43
N VAL A 21 0.90 5.74 12.52
CA VAL A 21 0.62 4.85 11.40
C VAL A 21 0.09 5.75 10.30
N LYS A 22 0.99 6.23 9.44
CA LYS A 22 0.63 6.98 8.25
C LYS A 22 -0.15 5.99 7.41
N GLU A 23 -1.46 6.17 7.34
CA GLU A 23 -2.33 5.34 6.50
C GLU A 23 -1.80 5.47 5.07
N VAL A 24 -1.05 4.47 4.62
CA VAL A 24 -0.57 4.40 3.24
C VAL A 24 -1.77 3.94 2.43
N LYS A 25 -2.64 4.89 2.11
CA LYS A 25 -3.70 4.66 1.15
C LYS A 25 -3.03 4.36 -0.19
N GLU A 26 -3.02 3.09 -0.56
CA GLU A 26 -2.53 2.64 -1.86
C GLU A 26 -3.37 3.35 -2.93
N VAL A 27 -2.76 4.30 -3.63
CA VAL A 27 -3.44 5.01 -4.72
C VAL A 27 -3.64 4.03 -5.86
N CYS A 28 -4.91 3.72 -6.16
CA CYS A 28 -5.28 2.95 -7.34
C CYS A 28 -5.09 3.80 -8.59
N GLU A 29 -3.96 3.63 -9.26
CA GLU A 29 -3.66 4.29 -10.52
C GLU A 29 -2.81 3.41 -11.45
N ASP A 30 -2.80 3.79 -12.72
CA ASP A 30 -1.88 3.22 -13.69
C ASP A 30 -0.59 4.04 -13.67
N ARG A 31 0.55 3.34 -13.61
CA ARG A 31 1.90 3.90 -13.60
C ARG A 31 2.55 3.92 -14.98
N SER A 32 1.97 3.22 -15.96
CA SER A 32 2.47 3.16 -17.33
C SER A 32 1.47 3.72 -18.32
N ARG A 33 1.98 4.45 -19.32
CA ARG A 33 1.17 4.92 -20.46
C ARG A 33 0.80 3.81 -21.44
N ALA A 34 1.48 2.66 -21.37
CA ALA A 34 1.25 1.51 -22.24
C ALA A 34 0.09 0.62 -21.79
N CYS A 35 -0.55 0.89 -20.64
CA CYS A 35 -1.59 0.03 -20.07
C CYS A 35 -2.76 -0.24 -21.03
N LYS A 36 -3.19 0.77 -21.80
CA LYS A 36 -4.21 0.58 -22.84
C LYS A 36 -3.79 -0.47 -23.87
N GLY A 37 -2.56 -0.36 -24.39
CA GLY A 37 -2.03 -1.32 -25.35
C GLY A 37 -1.84 -2.71 -24.74
N TYR A 38 -1.40 -2.81 -23.48
CA TYR A 38 -1.29 -4.12 -22.81
C TYR A 38 -2.65 -4.79 -22.65
N LYS A 39 -3.69 -4.04 -22.30
CA LYS A 39 -5.06 -4.54 -22.22
C LYS A 39 -5.57 -5.02 -23.59
N GLU A 40 -5.35 -4.24 -24.65
CA GLU A 40 -5.72 -4.61 -26.02
C GLU A 40 -4.99 -5.89 -26.49
N ASN A 41 -3.77 -6.12 -26.01
CA ASN A 41 -3.00 -7.33 -26.26
C ASN A 41 -3.32 -8.50 -25.31
N GLY A 42 -4.34 -8.38 -24.45
CA GLY A 42 -4.81 -9.44 -23.55
C GLY A 42 -3.96 -9.67 -22.29
N TYR A 43 -3.12 -8.73 -21.89
CA TYR A 43 -2.21 -8.93 -20.75
C TYR A 43 -2.95 -8.98 -19.40
N CYS A 44 -4.11 -8.33 -19.28
CA CYS A 44 -4.91 -8.37 -18.06
C CYS A 44 -5.50 -9.77 -17.78
N ASP A 45 -5.71 -10.57 -18.82
CA ASP A 45 -6.34 -11.89 -18.76
C ASP A 45 -5.33 -13.04 -18.99
N SER A 46 -4.03 -12.70 -19.06
CA SER A 46 -2.96 -13.65 -19.31
C SER A 46 -2.70 -14.56 -18.11
N THR A 47 -2.32 -15.82 -18.38
CA THR A 47 -1.83 -16.77 -17.36
C THR A 47 -0.30 -16.76 -17.19
N ASP A 48 0.41 -16.05 -18.08
CA ASP A 48 1.85 -15.81 -17.98
C ASP A 48 2.19 -14.96 -16.75
N GLU A 49 3.06 -15.48 -15.88
CA GLU A 49 3.40 -14.84 -14.61
C GLU A 49 4.05 -13.46 -14.77
N ASP A 50 4.90 -13.27 -15.78
CA ASP A 50 5.57 -11.99 -16.02
C ASP A 50 4.57 -10.93 -16.43
N LYS A 51 3.59 -11.27 -17.28
CA LYS A 51 2.52 -10.35 -17.66
C LYS A 51 1.62 -10.01 -16.48
N ILE A 52 1.30 -10.99 -15.63
CA ILE A 52 0.51 -10.77 -14.41
C ILE A 52 1.23 -9.80 -13.48
N LEU A 53 2.53 -10.02 -13.21
CA LEU A 53 3.35 -9.15 -12.37
C LEU A 53 3.46 -7.74 -12.96
N LEU A 54 3.67 -7.64 -14.28
CA LEU A 54 3.73 -6.37 -14.99
C LEU A 54 2.42 -5.57 -14.84
N MET A 55 1.26 -6.22 -14.99
CA MET A 55 -0.05 -5.58 -14.85
C MET A 55 -0.34 -5.18 -13.41
N LYS A 56 0.00 -6.02 -12.42
CA LYS A 56 -0.12 -5.69 -11.00
C LYS A 56 0.74 -4.49 -10.60
N ALA A 57 1.94 -4.36 -11.16
CA ALA A 57 2.84 -3.27 -10.84
C ALA A 57 2.45 -1.93 -11.50
N ASN A 58 1.93 -1.98 -12.73
CA ASN A 58 1.81 -0.78 -13.57
C ASN A 58 0.40 -0.43 -14.03
N CYS A 59 -0.53 -1.39 -14.09
CA CYS A 59 -1.80 -1.22 -14.80
C CYS A 59 -3.01 -1.64 -13.95
N LYS A 60 -2.93 -1.39 -12.64
CA LYS A 60 -3.94 -1.82 -11.67
C LYS A 60 -5.32 -1.30 -12.03
N LYS A 61 -5.43 -0.03 -12.43
CA LYS A 61 -6.71 0.60 -12.76
C LYS A 61 -7.24 0.09 -14.10
N THR A 62 -6.38 0.05 -15.13
CA THR A 62 -6.76 -0.43 -16.47
C THR A 62 -7.22 -1.89 -16.47
N CYS A 63 -6.55 -2.75 -15.70
CA CYS A 63 -6.89 -4.17 -15.54
C CYS A 63 -7.92 -4.44 -14.43
N GLY A 64 -8.46 -3.42 -13.75
CA GLY A 64 -9.48 -3.61 -12.72
C GLY A 64 -9.00 -4.34 -11.46
N LEU A 65 -7.70 -4.31 -11.18
CA LEU A 65 -7.04 -4.98 -10.04
C LEU A 65 -7.08 -4.17 -8.74
N CYS A 66 -7.73 -3.01 -8.75
CA CYS A 66 -7.84 -2.20 -7.56
C CYS A 66 -8.89 -2.78 -6.59
N SER A 67 -8.44 -3.22 -5.42
CA SER A 67 -9.31 -3.47 -4.28
C SER A 67 -9.85 -2.13 -3.76
N LYS A 68 -11.14 -2.10 -3.37
CA LYS A 68 -11.77 -0.92 -2.75
C LYS A 68 -11.35 -0.76 -1.30
#